data_AF-A0AAD9SB28-F1
#
_entry.id   AF-A0AAD9SB28-F1
#
_cell.length_a   1.000
_cell.length_b   1.000
_cell.length_c   1.000
_cell.angle_alpha   90.00
_cell.angle_beta   90.00
_cell.angle_gamma   90.00
#
_symmetry.space_group_name_H-M   'P 1'
#
loop_
_entity.id
_entity.type
_entity.pdbx_description
1 polymer ?
#
loop_
_entity_poly.entity_id
_entity_poly.type
_entity_poly.pdbx_seq_one_letter_code
_entity_poly.pdbx_strand_id
1 'polypeptide(L)'
;MRRAPAVESQRIDHATNMIAEAKKVLKIYIDRLENEALARINDASTSTSSEVKAIRQTIHRHYGIMMRAIGDIATQQRESQFRDDEGMRNVFRECFREIWSSKMQTGLYRFVEESEYCRRLGYTTGSAARSPLHLFAAEKLCITKNELAKHLGVSEIYSVNEDVERVHRQGTNVTTEGLEQARKILSTAQVTDWLSKDESKLILVDGHCKNLGYGKTSPLSVFCASSASALDESPSLVILKYFCSHHSSNSEDLPAGPLGLIRSLLGQLLHKSDDVLPLDLHLDNELLDRADPEDVPDLCEVFAGVFSQINPAKITICILDEIAEFEGERDGWGESMRFIAYQLRWMVHNFEGPQMIKVLMTSGNKSAVVSNILEQNDKISSM
;
A
#
# COMPACT_ATOMS: atom_id res chain seq x y z
N MET A 1 -74.60 21.97 -0.20
CA MET A 1 -73.74 21.22 0.73
C MET A 1 -74.53 20.06 1.33
N ARG A 2 -74.09 18.80 1.19
CA ARG A 2 -74.62 17.69 1.98
C ARG A 2 -73.73 17.54 3.21
N ARG A 3 -74.29 17.58 4.42
CA ARG A 3 -73.55 17.24 5.65
C ARG A 3 -73.43 15.70 5.72
N ALA A 4 -72.26 15.19 6.06
CA ALA A 4 -72.11 13.78 6.44
C ALA A 4 -72.94 13.51 7.72
N PRO A 5 -73.52 12.31 7.90
CA PRO A 5 -74.22 11.96 9.13
C PRO A 5 -73.23 11.92 10.30
N ALA A 6 -73.58 12.55 11.43
CA ALA A 6 -72.64 12.81 12.53
C ALA A 6 -71.97 11.55 13.11
N VAL A 7 -72.67 10.40 13.05
CA VAL A 7 -72.16 9.07 13.46
C VAL A 7 -70.92 8.66 12.64
N GLU A 8 -70.85 9.04 11.37
CA GLU A 8 -69.77 8.63 10.46
C GLU A 8 -68.50 9.47 10.68
N SER A 9 -68.64 10.77 11.00
CA SER A 9 -67.53 11.59 11.49
C SER A 9 -66.93 10.97 12.75
N GLN A 10 -67.74 10.69 13.77
CA GLN A 10 -67.26 10.14 15.05
C GLN A 10 -66.47 8.83 14.89
N ARG A 11 -66.81 7.99 13.90
CA ARG A 11 -66.05 6.76 13.59
C ARG A 11 -64.71 7.05 12.91
N ILE A 12 -64.65 8.04 12.01
CA ILE A 12 -63.41 8.51 11.37
C ILE A 12 -62.50 9.19 12.41
N ASP A 13 -63.06 10.04 13.27
CA ASP A 13 -62.35 10.73 14.35
C ASP A 13 -61.74 9.73 15.34
N HIS A 14 -62.51 8.72 15.76
CA HIS A 14 -62.03 7.64 16.62
C HIS A 14 -60.93 6.79 15.96
N ALA A 15 -61.10 6.39 14.69
CA ALA A 15 -60.08 5.64 13.96
C ALA A 15 -58.78 6.45 13.75
N THR A 16 -58.89 7.75 13.47
CA THR A 16 -57.75 8.66 13.31
C THR A 16 -56.97 8.80 14.61
N ASN A 17 -57.66 8.94 15.75
CA ASN A 17 -57.02 8.97 17.07
C ASN A 17 -56.32 7.64 17.42
N MET A 18 -56.93 6.49 17.09
CA MET A 18 -56.28 5.18 17.26
C MET A 18 -54.99 5.06 16.44
N ILE A 19 -55.01 5.51 15.17
CA ILE A 19 -53.83 5.50 14.29
C ILE A 19 -52.75 6.46 14.81
N ALA A 20 -53.12 7.63 15.33
CA ALA A 20 -52.18 8.59 15.89
C ALA A 20 -51.45 8.04 17.13
N GLU A 21 -52.18 7.42 18.06
CA GLU A 21 -51.55 6.84 19.27
C GLU A 21 -50.75 5.57 18.93
N ALA A 22 -51.22 4.72 18.00
CA ALA A 22 -50.45 3.58 17.51
C ALA A 22 -49.12 4.01 16.85
N LYS A 23 -49.13 5.10 16.06
CA LYS A 23 -47.92 5.67 15.45
C LYS A 23 -46.93 6.20 16.49
N LYS A 24 -47.44 6.82 17.57
CA LYS A 24 -46.65 7.33 18.70
C LYS A 24 -46.02 6.19 19.51
N VAL A 25 -46.77 5.12 19.79
CA VAL A 25 -46.25 3.89 20.43
C VAL A 25 -45.18 3.23 19.55
N LEU A 26 -45.43 3.08 18.25
CA LEU A 26 -44.45 2.54 17.29
C LEU A 26 -43.16 3.35 17.27
N LYS A 27 -43.24 4.69 17.28
CA LYS A 27 -42.03 5.53 17.35
C LYS A 27 -41.21 5.26 18.60
N ILE A 28 -41.83 5.15 19.78
CA ILE A 28 -41.12 4.85 21.04
C ILE A 28 -40.38 3.50 20.96
N TYR A 29 -40.93 2.50 20.27
CA TYR A 29 -40.24 1.23 20.03
C TYR A 29 -39.07 1.36 19.04
N ILE A 30 -39.21 2.16 17.98
CA ILE A 30 -38.12 2.42 17.01
C ILE A 30 -36.97 3.16 17.71
N ASP A 31 -37.27 4.30 18.34
CA ASP A 31 -36.28 5.12 19.05
C ASP A 31 -35.53 4.27 20.11
N ARG A 32 -36.22 3.34 20.79
CA ARG A 32 -35.60 2.40 21.73
C ARG A 32 -34.70 1.37 21.05
N LEU A 33 -35.15 0.76 19.95
CA LEU A 33 -34.38 -0.26 19.21
C LEU A 33 -33.11 0.33 18.60
N GLU A 34 -33.16 1.57 18.10
CA GLU A 34 -32.00 2.30 17.60
C GLU A 34 -30.96 2.54 18.70
N ASN A 35 -31.40 2.99 19.89
CA ASN A 35 -30.50 3.18 21.03
C ASN A 35 -29.92 1.86 21.56
N GLU A 36 -30.72 0.79 21.65
CA GLU A 36 -30.21 -0.54 22.03
C GLU A 36 -29.25 -1.12 20.98
N ALA A 37 -29.42 -0.80 19.70
CA ALA A 37 -28.49 -1.20 18.64
C ALA A 37 -27.18 -0.41 18.69
N LEU A 38 -27.24 0.92 18.85
CA LEU A 38 -26.07 1.80 18.97
C LEU A 38 -25.19 1.43 20.18
N ALA A 39 -25.81 1.12 21.33
CA ALA A 39 -25.09 0.63 22.50
C ALA A 39 -24.32 -0.67 22.18
N ARG A 40 -25.01 -1.68 21.62
CA ARG A 40 -24.39 -2.97 21.24
C ARG A 40 -23.28 -2.83 20.20
N ILE A 41 -23.42 -1.90 19.25
CA ILE A 41 -22.37 -1.60 18.26
C ILE A 41 -21.14 -1.00 18.94
N ASN A 42 -21.32 -0.08 19.89
CA ASN A 42 -20.22 0.53 20.63
C ASN A 42 -19.52 -0.46 21.58
N ASP A 43 -20.29 -1.33 22.25
CA ASP A 43 -19.77 -2.40 23.11
C ASP A 43 -19.00 -3.45 22.29
N ALA A 44 -19.52 -3.85 21.11
CA ALA A 44 -18.82 -4.76 20.20
C ALA A 44 -17.55 -4.12 19.60
N SER A 45 -17.60 -2.84 19.24
CA SER A 45 -16.46 -2.08 18.73
C SER A 45 -15.34 -1.94 19.78
N THR A 46 -15.71 -1.70 21.05
CA THR A 46 -14.73 -1.62 22.15
C THR A 46 -14.19 -3.00 22.54
N SER A 47 -15.00 -4.05 22.52
CA SER A 47 -14.53 -5.44 22.72
C SER A 47 -13.52 -5.85 21.64
N THR A 48 -13.91 -5.77 20.36
CA THR A 48 -13.04 -6.11 19.22
C THR A 48 -11.77 -5.26 19.17
N SER A 49 -11.84 -3.96 19.47
CA SER A 49 -10.65 -3.10 19.61
C SER A 49 -9.73 -3.57 20.75
N SER A 50 -10.29 -4.03 21.88
CA SER A 50 -9.51 -4.60 22.98
C SER A 50 -8.90 -5.97 22.63
N GLU A 51 -9.60 -6.80 21.86
CA GLU A 51 -9.15 -8.11 21.40
C GLU A 51 -8.04 -7.99 20.35
N VAL A 52 -8.19 -7.12 19.35
CA VAL A 52 -7.13 -6.75 18.39
C VAL A 52 -5.90 -6.21 19.12
N LYS A 53 -6.08 -5.40 20.17
CA LYS A 53 -4.98 -4.90 21.01
C LYS A 53 -4.31 -6.02 21.82
N ALA A 54 -5.07 -6.98 22.36
CA ALA A 54 -4.53 -8.16 23.05
C ALA A 54 -3.80 -9.12 22.09
N ILE A 55 -4.30 -9.29 20.86
CA ILE A 55 -3.65 -10.05 19.79
C ILE A 55 -2.34 -9.36 19.38
N ARG A 56 -2.34 -8.04 19.16
CA ARG A 56 -1.12 -7.25 18.87
C ARG A 56 -0.10 -7.36 20.00
N GLN A 57 -0.51 -7.28 21.26
CA GLN A 57 0.36 -7.51 22.43
C GLN A 57 0.88 -8.96 22.51
N THR A 58 0.07 -9.95 22.14
CA THR A 58 0.46 -11.37 22.13
C THR A 58 1.47 -11.67 21.02
N ILE A 59 1.28 -11.10 19.82
CA ILE A 59 2.25 -11.16 18.72
C ILE A 59 3.56 -10.50 19.15
N HIS A 60 3.51 -9.28 19.70
CA HIS A 60 4.68 -8.54 20.16
C HIS A 60 5.43 -9.27 21.30
N ARG A 61 4.71 -9.95 22.21
CA ARG A 61 5.31 -10.80 23.25
C ARG A 61 6.02 -12.03 22.68
N HIS A 62 5.47 -12.69 21.67
CA HIS A 62 6.14 -13.80 20.99
C HIS A 62 7.36 -13.31 20.18
N TYR A 63 7.26 -12.16 19.52
CA TYR A 63 8.41 -11.49 18.89
C TYR A 63 9.51 -11.17 19.90
N GLY A 64 9.16 -10.63 21.07
CA GLY A 64 10.11 -10.37 22.17
C GLY A 64 10.69 -11.62 22.84
N ILE A 65 10.26 -12.82 22.45
CA ILE A 65 10.89 -14.11 22.80
C ILE A 65 11.76 -14.59 21.63
N MET A 66 11.23 -14.54 20.40
CA MET A 66 11.92 -14.87 19.16
C MET A 66 13.20 -14.04 18.95
N MET A 67 13.13 -12.72 19.15
CA MET A 67 14.29 -11.82 19.03
C MET A 67 15.37 -12.06 20.11
N ARG A 68 15.01 -12.64 21.26
CA ARG A 68 16.01 -13.09 22.24
C ARG A 68 16.71 -14.36 21.78
N ALA A 69 15.97 -15.37 21.32
CA ALA A 69 16.57 -16.57 20.72
C ALA A 69 17.49 -16.23 19.51
N ILE A 70 17.10 -15.25 18.68
CA ILE A 70 17.95 -14.73 17.59
C ILE A 70 19.21 -14.05 18.15
N GLY A 71 19.11 -13.28 19.24
CA GLY A 71 20.26 -12.70 19.93
C GLY A 71 21.18 -13.73 20.58
N ASP A 72 20.62 -14.82 21.13
CA ASP A 72 21.37 -15.93 21.72
C ASP A 72 22.13 -16.73 20.63
N ILE A 73 21.51 -16.96 19.47
CA ILE A 73 22.17 -17.57 18.29
C ILE A 73 23.27 -16.63 17.75
N ALA A 74 22.98 -15.34 17.59
CA ALA A 74 23.94 -14.35 17.11
C ALA A 74 25.11 -14.10 18.09
N THR A 75 24.94 -14.40 19.39
CA THR A 75 26.05 -14.36 20.36
C THR A 75 26.85 -15.67 20.38
N GLN A 76 26.22 -16.85 20.23
CA GLN A 76 26.95 -18.10 20.05
C GLN A 76 27.86 -18.10 18.82
N GLN A 77 27.39 -17.56 17.68
CA GLN A 77 28.23 -17.44 16.47
C GLN A 77 29.26 -16.30 16.55
N ARG A 78 29.22 -15.46 17.58
CA ARG A 78 30.20 -14.36 17.78
C ARG A 78 31.57 -14.84 18.28
N GLU A 79 31.66 -16.08 18.74
CA GLU A 79 32.93 -16.73 19.13
C GLU A 79 33.68 -17.32 17.92
N SER A 80 33.00 -17.50 16.78
CA SER A 80 33.61 -17.71 15.46
C SER A 80 33.96 -16.39 14.78
N GLN A 81 35.13 -16.31 14.14
CA GLN A 81 35.74 -15.03 13.73
C GLN A 81 35.04 -14.34 12.54
N PHE A 82 35.04 -13.00 12.59
CA PHE A 82 34.51 -12.10 11.57
C PHE A 82 35.19 -12.26 10.19
N ARG A 83 34.38 -12.51 9.14
CA ARG A 83 34.29 -11.73 7.89
C ARG A 83 33.55 -12.53 6.80
N ASP A 84 32.25 -12.24 6.61
CA ASP A 84 31.67 -12.18 5.26
C ASP A 84 30.30 -11.49 5.26
N ASP A 85 30.04 -10.59 4.28
CA ASP A 85 28.71 -10.02 4.06
C ASP A 85 27.77 -11.06 3.44
N GLU A 86 28.32 -12.02 2.69
CA GLU A 86 27.56 -13.13 2.11
C GLU A 86 26.91 -14.00 3.20
N GLY A 87 27.55 -14.16 4.35
CA GLY A 87 26.99 -14.89 5.50
C GLY A 87 25.69 -14.25 6.01
N MET A 88 25.66 -12.92 6.13
CA MET A 88 24.46 -12.20 6.58
C MET A 88 23.35 -12.24 5.52
N ARG A 89 23.71 -12.14 4.23
CA ARG A 89 22.77 -12.31 3.09
C ARG A 89 22.17 -13.72 3.03
N ASN A 90 22.96 -14.75 3.32
CA ASN A 90 22.50 -16.14 3.34
C ASN A 90 21.53 -16.41 4.50
N VAL A 91 21.85 -15.96 5.72
CA VAL A 91 20.93 -16.03 6.88
C VAL A 91 19.63 -15.25 6.62
N PHE A 92 19.73 -14.08 5.99
CA PHE A 92 18.57 -13.32 5.55
C PHE A 92 17.72 -14.12 4.55
N ARG A 93 18.33 -14.75 3.52
CA ARG A 93 17.61 -15.55 2.52
C ARG A 93 16.81 -16.70 3.12
N GLU A 94 17.35 -17.41 4.12
CA GLU A 94 16.64 -18.51 4.79
C GLU A 94 15.52 -18.00 5.70
N CYS A 95 15.81 -17.05 6.60
CA CYS A 95 14.82 -16.48 7.51
C CYS A 95 13.65 -15.81 6.75
N PHE A 96 13.95 -15.13 5.64
CA PHE A 96 12.93 -14.56 4.76
C PHE A 96 12.05 -15.64 4.11
N ARG A 97 12.63 -16.75 3.66
CA ARG A 97 11.91 -17.87 3.06
C ARG A 97 10.92 -18.50 4.04
N GLU A 98 11.27 -18.55 5.33
CA GLU A 98 10.35 -18.95 6.40
C GLU A 98 9.25 -17.91 6.65
N ILE A 99 9.57 -16.61 6.69
CA ILE A 99 8.57 -15.53 6.85
C ILE A 99 7.53 -15.57 5.71
N TRP A 100 7.99 -15.72 4.47
CA TRP A 100 7.14 -15.82 3.28
C TRP A 100 6.26 -17.08 3.30
N SER A 101 6.85 -18.25 3.58
CA SER A 101 6.12 -19.53 3.55
C SER A 101 5.20 -19.75 4.75
N SER A 102 5.60 -19.34 5.96
CA SER A 102 4.84 -19.56 7.20
C SER A 102 3.84 -18.42 7.50
N LYS A 103 4.28 -17.16 7.41
CA LYS A 103 3.56 -16.03 8.04
C LYS A 103 2.67 -15.26 7.07
N MET A 104 3.11 -14.99 5.84
CA MET A 104 2.22 -14.34 4.84
C MET A 104 1.02 -15.22 4.48
N GLN A 105 1.21 -16.55 4.45
CA GLN A 105 0.12 -17.49 4.22
C GLN A 105 -0.93 -17.41 5.35
N THR A 106 -0.50 -17.44 6.63
CA THR A 106 -1.44 -17.32 7.77
C THR A 106 -2.12 -15.94 7.86
N GLY A 107 -1.46 -14.87 7.40
CA GLY A 107 -2.08 -13.54 7.29
C GLY A 107 -3.27 -13.52 6.32
N LEU A 108 -3.09 -14.01 5.10
CA LEU A 108 -4.16 -14.10 4.10
C LEU A 108 -5.26 -15.09 4.52
N TYR A 109 -4.91 -16.24 5.10
CA TYR A 109 -5.90 -17.21 5.58
C TYR A 109 -6.82 -16.62 6.66
N ARG A 110 -6.30 -15.76 7.55
CA ARG A 110 -7.13 -15.08 8.58
C ARG A 110 -8.01 -13.98 7.98
N PHE A 111 -7.52 -13.23 6.99
CA PHE A 111 -8.33 -12.25 6.26
C PHE A 111 -9.53 -12.89 5.54
N VAL A 112 -9.32 -14.08 4.96
CA VAL A 112 -10.38 -14.89 4.32
C VAL A 112 -11.46 -15.32 5.32
N GLU A 113 -11.06 -15.74 6.52
CA GLU A 113 -11.99 -16.17 7.57
C GLU A 113 -12.83 -14.99 8.12
N GLU A 114 -12.32 -13.76 8.02
CA GLU A 114 -12.96 -12.53 8.50
C GLU A 114 -13.85 -11.85 7.43
N SER A 115 -13.54 -11.97 6.13
CA SER A 115 -14.20 -11.16 5.09
C SER A 115 -15.58 -11.63 4.61
N GLU A 116 -15.97 -12.88 4.90
CA GLU A 116 -17.36 -13.35 4.70
C GLU A 116 -18.38 -12.57 5.55
N TYR A 117 -17.95 -11.92 6.64
CA TYR A 117 -18.84 -11.23 7.58
C TYR A 117 -19.40 -9.89 7.04
N CYS A 118 -18.56 -9.08 6.36
CA CYS A 118 -18.85 -7.66 6.10
C CYS A 118 -19.54 -7.37 4.75
N ARG A 119 -19.70 -8.39 3.89
CA ARG A 119 -20.02 -8.33 2.43
C ARG A 119 -21.39 -7.72 2.01
N ARG A 120 -21.86 -6.59 2.57
CA ARG A 120 -23.27 -6.12 2.44
C ARG A 120 -23.54 -4.71 1.83
N LEU A 121 -22.57 -3.79 1.56
CA LEU A 121 -22.79 -2.34 1.20
C LEU A 121 -21.66 -1.70 0.27
N GLY A 122 -21.87 -0.75 -0.71
CA GLY A 122 -20.88 -0.22 -1.77
C GLY A 122 -20.87 1.34 -2.07
N TYR A 123 -20.25 2.08 -3.07
CA TYR A 123 -19.60 1.93 -4.45
C TYR A 123 -18.66 3.16 -4.90
N THR A 124 -18.24 3.39 -6.20
CA THR A 124 -17.05 4.24 -6.71
C THR A 124 -17.05 4.94 -8.15
N THR A 125 -16.03 5.77 -8.67
CA THR A 125 -15.81 6.39 -10.10
C THR A 125 -14.48 7.28 -10.48
N GLY A 126 -14.14 7.76 -11.77
CA GLY A 126 -12.90 8.56 -12.38
C GLY A 126 -12.99 9.20 -13.90
N SER A 127 -12.10 9.81 -14.83
CA SER A 127 -10.64 10.34 -15.12
C SER A 127 -10.28 11.09 -16.57
N ALA A 128 -9.12 11.85 -16.89
CA ALA A 128 -8.58 12.48 -18.27
C ALA A 128 -7.04 13.10 -18.53
N ALA A 129 -5.97 12.72 -19.40
CA ALA A 129 -4.39 13.01 -19.38
C ALA A 129 -3.38 13.50 -20.56
N ARG A 130 -2.03 13.85 -20.30
CA ARG A 130 -0.65 13.27 -20.84
C ARG A 130 0.81 14.01 -20.58
N SER A 131 2.04 13.50 -20.97
CA SER A 131 3.50 13.83 -20.46
C SER A 131 4.74 13.67 -21.49
N PRO A 132 6.09 13.27 -21.31
CA PRO A 132 7.35 13.43 -20.41
C PRO A 132 8.84 13.66 -21.07
N LEU A 133 10.06 13.76 -20.38
CA LEU A 133 11.51 13.96 -20.93
C LEU A 133 12.87 13.28 -20.35
N HIS A 134 14.08 13.93 -20.13
CA HIS A 134 15.49 13.40 -20.48
C HIS A 134 16.82 13.83 -19.68
N LEU A 135 17.92 13.03 -19.69
CA LEU A 135 19.14 13.07 -18.77
C LEU A 135 20.57 13.39 -19.36
N PHE A 136 21.45 14.10 -18.59
CA PHE A 136 22.95 14.17 -18.67
C PHE A 136 23.59 14.53 -17.28
N ALA A 137 24.94 14.54 -17.13
CA ALA A 137 25.65 14.54 -15.82
C ALA A 137 26.70 15.67 -15.61
N ALA A 138 26.76 16.23 -14.39
CA ALA A 138 27.58 17.38 -13.99
C ALA A 138 28.17 17.32 -12.55
N GLU A 139 28.68 18.45 -12.05
CA GLU A 139 29.33 18.65 -10.73
C GLU A 139 28.37 18.40 -9.56
N LYS A 140 28.83 17.90 -8.40
CA LYS A 140 27.93 17.47 -7.31
C LYS A 140 27.82 18.46 -6.15
N LEU A 141 26.59 18.86 -5.83
CA LEU A 141 26.25 19.62 -4.62
C LEU A 141 26.34 18.74 -3.37
N CYS A 142 26.33 19.39 -2.21
CA CYS A 142 26.04 18.78 -0.91
C CYS A 142 24.77 19.45 -0.37
N ILE A 143 23.66 18.70 -0.24
CA ILE A 143 22.36 19.20 0.23
C ILE A 143 21.79 18.28 1.31
N THR A 144 21.24 18.83 2.41
CA THR A 144 20.65 17.96 3.45
C THR A 144 19.32 17.35 3.00
N LYS A 145 18.95 16.19 3.55
CA LYS A 145 17.63 15.55 3.31
C LYS A 145 16.45 16.53 3.49
N ASN A 146 16.54 17.44 4.46
CA ASN A 146 15.48 18.39 4.80
C ASN A 146 15.43 19.62 3.88
N GLU A 147 16.56 20.04 3.30
CA GLU A 147 16.58 21.09 2.28
C GLU A 147 16.06 20.55 0.94
N LEU A 148 16.46 19.33 0.58
CA LEU A 148 15.95 18.66 -0.61
C LEU A 148 14.43 18.40 -0.54
N ALA A 149 13.91 17.93 0.61
CA ALA A 149 12.46 17.77 0.79
C ALA A 149 11.67 19.07 0.56
N LYS A 150 12.22 20.21 1.00
CA LYS A 150 11.62 21.54 0.80
C LYS A 150 11.70 22.00 -0.66
N HIS A 151 12.85 21.80 -1.32
CA HIS A 151 13.06 22.14 -2.74
C HIS A 151 12.07 21.38 -3.63
N LEU A 152 11.85 20.10 -3.35
CA LEU A 152 10.97 19.22 -4.13
C LEU A 152 9.47 19.33 -3.76
N GLY A 153 9.11 20.20 -2.80
CA GLY A 153 7.71 20.34 -2.33
C GLY A 153 7.14 19.07 -1.70
N VAL A 154 7.97 18.29 -0.99
CA VAL A 154 7.62 17.01 -0.38
C VAL A 154 7.33 17.19 1.11
N SER A 155 6.07 16.99 1.51
CA SER A 155 5.63 17.12 2.91
C SER A 155 6.23 16.05 3.82
N GLU A 156 6.68 16.45 5.02
CA GLU A 156 7.09 15.53 6.10
C GLU A 156 5.92 14.72 6.68
N ILE A 157 4.68 15.11 6.37
CA ILE A 157 3.45 14.65 7.03
C ILE A 157 2.76 13.51 6.25
N TYR A 158 3.18 13.21 5.01
CA TYR A 158 2.48 12.24 4.16
C TYR A 158 2.52 10.81 4.73
N SER A 159 1.40 10.42 5.36
CA SER A 159 1.23 9.17 6.09
C SER A 159 0.94 8.00 5.15
N VAL A 160 1.97 7.47 4.49
CA VAL A 160 1.91 6.25 3.67
C VAL A 160 1.33 5.04 4.44
N ASN A 161 1.44 5.07 5.77
CA ASN A 161 0.87 4.04 6.64
C ASN A 161 -0.66 4.12 6.73
N GLU A 162 -1.28 5.27 6.48
CA GLU A 162 -2.74 5.38 6.39
C GLU A 162 -3.31 4.70 5.15
N ASP A 163 -2.57 4.61 4.05
CA ASP A 163 -2.96 3.74 2.93
C ASP A 163 -2.95 2.28 3.35
N VAL A 164 -1.88 1.82 4.01
CA VAL A 164 -1.75 0.45 4.49
C VAL A 164 -2.90 0.09 5.46
N GLU A 165 -3.18 0.95 6.43
CA GLU A 165 -4.31 0.80 7.38
C GLU A 165 -5.68 0.90 6.69
N ARG A 166 -5.84 1.74 5.65
CA ARG A 166 -7.07 1.86 4.85
C ARG A 166 -7.31 0.62 4.00
N VAL A 167 -6.26 0.09 3.37
CA VAL A 167 -6.29 -1.15 2.58
C VAL A 167 -6.61 -2.34 3.47
N HIS A 168 -5.96 -2.49 4.64
CA HIS A 168 -6.30 -3.53 5.61
C HIS A 168 -7.76 -3.44 6.05
N ARG A 169 -8.25 -2.24 6.37
CA ARG A 169 -9.64 -2.01 6.77
C ARG A 169 -10.66 -2.29 5.65
N GLN A 170 -10.30 -2.05 4.39
CA GLN A 170 -11.13 -2.40 3.22
C GLN A 170 -11.01 -3.88 2.85
N GLY A 171 -9.88 -4.53 3.15
CA GLY A 171 -9.61 -5.94 2.90
C GLY A 171 -10.60 -6.90 3.56
N THR A 172 -11.16 -6.53 4.71
CA THR A 172 -12.22 -7.29 5.39
C THR A 172 -13.56 -7.29 4.65
N ASN A 173 -13.65 -6.63 3.50
CA ASN A 173 -14.80 -6.63 2.59
C ASN A 173 -14.45 -7.19 1.20
N VAL A 174 -13.17 -7.51 0.94
CA VAL A 174 -12.69 -8.15 -0.28
C VAL A 174 -13.10 -9.62 -0.28
N THR A 175 -13.51 -10.15 -1.44
CA THR A 175 -14.05 -11.52 -1.50
C THR A 175 -12.98 -12.58 -1.23
N THR A 176 -13.40 -13.63 -0.52
CA THR A 176 -12.64 -14.87 -0.29
C THR A 176 -11.97 -15.40 -1.56
N GLU A 177 -12.75 -15.54 -2.64
CA GLU A 177 -12.28 -15.99 -3.96
C GLU A 177 -11.16 -15.10 -4.51
N GLY A 178 -11.30 -13.78 -4.40
CA GLY A 178 -10.26 -12.83 -4.80
C GLY A 178 -8.98 -12.98 -3.97
N LEU A 179 -9.10 -13.14 -2.65
CA LEU A 179 -7.95 -13.34 -1.75
C LEU A 179 -7.22 -14.67 -2.05
N GLU A 180 -7.96 -15.73 -2.36
CA GLU A 180 -7.38 -17.00 -2.80
C GLU A 180 -6.71 -16.90 -4.18
N GLN A 181 -7.31 -16.17 -5.13
CA GLN A 181 -6.72 -15.89 -6.45
C GLN A 181 -5.41 -15.10 -6.30
N ALA A 182 -5.39 -14.02 -5.51
CA ALA A 182 -4.18 -13.28 -5.19
C ALA A 182 -3.12 -14.20 -4.56
N ARG A 183 -3.48 -14.96 -3.51
CA ARG A 183 -2.58 -15.93 -2.86
C ARG A 183 -1.99 -16.92 -3.87
N LYS A 184 -2.78 -17.43 -4.80
CA LYS A 184 -2.34 -18.37 -5.85
C LYS A 184 -1.32 -17.73 -6.81
N ILE A 185 -1.59 -16.51 -7.30
CA ILE A 185 -0.69 -15.77 -8.20
C ILE A 185 0.63 -15.44 -7.49
N LEU A 186 0.56 -15.06 -6.22
CA LEU A 186 1.71 -14.61 -5.44
C LEU A 186 2.51 -15.78 -4.83
N SER A 187 1.93 -16.98 -4.79
CA SER A 187 2.64 -18.24 -4.50
C SER A 187 3.36 -18.83 -5.73
N THR A 188 3.41 -18.13 -6.87
CA THR A 188 4.11 -18.62 -8.07
C THR A 188 5.63 -18.59 -7.90
N ALA A 189 6.31 -19.43 -8.68
CA ALA A 189 7.77 -19.44 -8.76
C ALA A 189 8.35 -18.09 -9.19
N GLN A 190 7.69 -17.35 -10.10
CA GLN A 190 8.18 -16.04 -10.55
C GLN A 190 8.25 -14.99 -9.41
N VAL A 191 7.24 -14.90 -8.55
CA VAL A 191 7.26 -13.99 -7.39
C VAL A 191 8.27 -14.47 -6.33
N THR A 192 8.33 -15.79 -6.10
CA THR A 192 9.28 -16.39 -5.15
C THR A 192 10.74 -16.17 -5.59
N ASP A 193 11.04 -16.32 -6.88
CA ASP A 193 12.35 -16.05 -7.47
C ASP A 193 12.70 -14.56 -7.43
N TRP A 194 11.77 -13.68 -7.83
CA TRP A 194 11.92 -12.22 -7.79
C TRP A 194 12.38 -11.75 -6.40
N LEU A 195 11.83 -12.35 -5.35
CA LEU A 195 12.09 -11.94 -3.98
C LEU A 195 13.32 -12.60 -3.35
N SER A 196 13.65 -13.86 -3.72
CA SER A 196 14.69 -14.66 -3.06
C SER A 196 16.07 -14.67 -3.73
N LYS A 197 16.18 -14.26 -5.00
CA LYS A 197 17.46 -14.10 -5.71
C LYS A 197 18.14 -12.78 -5.33
N ASP A 198 19.47 -12.76 -5.25
CA ASP A 198 20.26 -11.55 -4.98
C ASP A 198 20.50 -10.75 -6.28
N GLU A 199 19.39 -10.38 -6.95
CA GLU A 199 19.35 -9.62 -8.21
C GLU A 199 18.35 -8.46 -8.11
N SER A 200 18.66 -7.31 -8.71
CA SER A 200 17.66 -6.27 -8.98
C SER A 200 16.64 -6.79 -10.00
N LYS A 201 15.34 -6.63 -9.72
CA LYS A 201 14.30 -7.13 -10.62
C LYS A 201 12.96 -6.40 -10.47
N LEU A 202 12.29 -6.17 -11.59
CA LEU A 202 10.90 -5.69 -11.66
C LEU A 202 9.98 -6.87 -12.01
N ILE A 203 8.81 -6.94 -11.37
CA ILE A 203 7.68 -7.76 -11.83
C ILE A 203 6.37 -6.96 -11.85
N LEU A 204 5.51 -7.28 -12.81
CA LEU A 204 4.14 -6.80 -12.92
C LEU A 204 3.17 -7.96 -12.72
N VAL A 205 2.22 -7.79 -11.80
CA VAL A 205 1.18 -8.77 -11.47
C VAL A 205 -0.19 -8.27 -11.95
N ASP A 206 -0.64 -8.79 -13.10
CA ASP A 206 -1.96 -8.54 -13.70
C ASP A 206 -2.98 -9.53 -13.12
N GLY A 207 -3.63 -9.14 -12.01
CA GLY A 207 -4.41 -10.01 -11.13
C GLY A 207 -5.76 -10.49 -11.66
N HIS A 208 -6.38 -9.76 -12.60
CA HIS A 208 -7.72 -10.04 -13.14
C HIS A 208 -8.79 -10.35 -12.04
N CYS A 209 -8.73 -9.58 -10.96
CA CYS A 209 -9.49 -9.75 -9.72
C CYS A 209 -10.06 -8.43 -9.16
N LYS A 210 -10.09 -7.33 -9.94
CA LYS A 210 -10.61 -6.02 -9.47
C LYS A 210 -12.11 -6.07 -9.15
N ASN A 211 -12.86 -6.86 -9.92
CA ASN A 211 -14.25 -7.23 -9.67
C ASN A 211 -14.46 -8.07 -8.39
N LEU A 212 -13.40 -8.64 -7.83
CA LEU A 212 -13.39 -9.42 -6.58
C LEU A 212 -12.92 -8.58 -5.37
N GLY A 213 -12.53 -7.32 -5.61
CA GLY A 213 -12.12 -6.33 -4.62
C GLY A 213 -13.28 -5.59 -3.95
N TYR A 214 -12.93 -4.59 -3.13
CA TYR A 214 -13.88 -3.71 -2.44
C TYR A 214 -13.48 -2.23 -2.56
N GLY A 215 -14.37 -1.42 -3.15
CA GLY A 215 -14.16 0.01 -3.29
C GLY A 215 -12.96 0.35 -4.19
N LYS A 216 -11.85 0.75 -3.57
CA LYS A 216 -10.56 1.04 -4.23
C LYS A 216 -9.47 -0.01 -3.93
N THR A 217 -9.76 -0.98 -3.06
CA THR A 217 -8.85 -2.04 -2.63
C THR A 217 -9.12 -3.31 -3.44
N SER A 218 -8.13 -3.84 -4.14
CA SER A 218 -8.23 -5.16 -4.76
C SER A 218 -7.64 -6.26 -3.86
N PRO A 219 -7.82 -7.55 -4.20
CA PRO A 219 -7.12 -8.63 -3.50
C PRO A 219 -5.59 -8.52 -3.56
N LEU A 220 -5.03 -7.91 -4.62
CA LEU A 220 -3.59 -7.62 -4.69
C LEU A 220 -3.23 -6.46 -3.75
N SER A 221 -4.07 -5.43 -3.61
CA SER A 221 -3.88 -4.36 -2.62
C SER A 221 -3.74 -4.90 -1.20
N VAL A 222 -4.64 -5.79 -0.78
CA VAL A 222 -4.58 -6.43 0.55
C VAL A 222 -3.26 -7.17 0.76
N PHE A 223 -2.76 -7.83 -0.29
CA PHE A 223 -1.45 -8.47 -0.25
C PHE A 223 -0.29 -7.47 -0.20
N CYS A 224 -0.33 -6.40 -0.99
CA CYS A 224 0.69 -5.34 -1.00
C CYS A 224 0.81 -4.66 0.38
N ALA A 225 -0.32 -4.36 1.03
CA ALA A 225 -0.36 -3.84 2.40
C ALA A 225 0.17 -4.87 3.42
N SER A 226 -0.29 -6.13 3.35
CA SER A 226 0.20 -7.21 4.22
C SER A 226 1.70 -7.44 4.07
N SER A 227 2.21 -7.39 2.85
CA SER A 227 3.63 -7.51 2.53
C SER A 227 4.40 -6.34 3.10
N ALA A 228 4.02 -5.10 2.77
CA ALA A 228 4.70 -3.91 3.28
C ALA A 228 4.77 -3.91 4.82
N SER A 229 3.65 -4.21 5.51
CA SER A 229 3.62 -4.34 6.98
C SER A 229 4.58 -5.41 7.52
N ALA A 230 4.66 -6.58 6.87
CA ALA A 230 5.54 -7.68 7.31
C ALA A 230 7.03 -7.45 6.96
N LEU A 231 7.32 -6.50 6.07
CA LEU A 231 8.67 -6.23 5.56
C LEU A 231 9.32 -4.98 6.19
N ASP A 232 8.53 -3.98 6.61
CA ASP A 232 9.03 -2.76 7.28
C ASP A 232 9.71 -3.05 8.63
N GLU A 233 9.46 -4.21 9.26
CA GLU A 233 10.15 -4.62 10.49
C GLU A 233 11.60 -5.09 10.25
N SER A 234 12.04 -5.25 9.00
CA SER A 234 13.36 -5.80 8.68
C SER A 234 14.44 -4.72 8.56
N PRO A 235 15.50 -4.72 9.40
CA PRO A 235 16.55 -3.71 9.36
C PRO A 235 17.43 -3.78 8.10
N SER A 236 17.33 -4.84 7.30
CA SER A 236 18.05 -5.02 6.03
C SER A 236 17.27 -4.51 4.82
N LEU A 237 16.03 -4.05 5.00
CA LEU A 237 15.14 -3.64 3.90
C LEU A 237 14.84 -2.14 3.92
N VAL A 238 14.69 -1.57 2.72
CA VAL A 238 14.14 -0.23 2.52
C VAL A 238 12.81 -0.38 1.79
N ILE A 239 11.71 -0.46 2.56
CA ILE A 239 10.38 -0.53 1.97
C ILE A 239 9.95 0.86 1.52
N LEU A 240 9.59 0.95 0.24
CA LEU A 240 8.88 2.05 -0.40
C LEU A 240 7.57 1.48 -0.92
N LYS A 241 6.45 2.16 -0.67
CA LYS A 241 5.11 1.65 -0.98
C LYS A 241 4.18 2.77 -1.43
N TYR A 242 3.33 2.52 -2.41
CA TYR A 242 2.34 3.48 -2.89
C TYR A 242 1.11 2.77 -3.45
N PHE A 243 -0.09 3.25 -3.12
CA PHE A 243 -1.36 2.63 -3.48
C PHE A 243 -2.11 3.55 -4.45
N CYS A 244 -1.92 3.36 -5.75
CA CYS A 244 -2.33 4.30 -6.80
C CYS A 244 -3.84 4.55 -6.80
N SER A 245 -4.64 3.51 -6.54
CA SER A 245 -6.10 3.60 -6.42
C SER A 245 -6.56 4.58 -5.34
N HIS A 246 -5.76 4.82 -4.31
CA HIS A 246 -6.11 5.73 -3.23
C HIS A 246 -5.86 7.21 -3.54
N HIS A 247 -5.04 7.52 -4.56
CA HIS A 247 -4.60 8.89 -4.88
C HIS A 247 -5.02 9.37 -6.27
N SER A 248 -6.21 8.95 -6.71
CA SER A 248 -6.89 9.48 -7.90
C SER A 248 -7.55 10.87 -7.69
N SER A 249 -7.25 11.56 -6.58
CA SER A 249 -7.74 12.90 -6.21
C SER A 249 -6.74 13.57 -5.25
N ASN A 250 -6.46 14.87 -5.42
CA ASN A 250 -5.50 15.60 -4.59
C ASN A 250 -5.92 15.59 -3.12
N SER A 251 -4.95 15.44 -2.21
CA SER A 251 -5.11 15.77 -0.79
C SER A 251 -4.42 17.11 -0.48
N GLU A 252 -4.47 17.54 0.78
CA GLU A 252 -3.74 18.74 1.23
C GLU A 252 -2.22 18.49 1.24
N ASP A 253 -1.78 17.26 1.56
CA ASP A 253 -0.36 16.88 1.64
C ASP A 253 0.30 16.36 0.35
N LEU A 254 -0.48 15.97 -0.67
CA LEU A 254 0.05 15.28 -1.86
C LEU A 254 -0.81 15.53 -3.11
N PRO A 255 -0.20 15.86 -4.27
CA PRO A 255 -0.91 15.86 -5.55
C PRO A 255 -1.35 14.44 -5.95
N ALA A 256 -2.39 14.34 -6.76
CA ALA A 256 -2.85 13.05 -7.29
C ALA A 256 -1.88 12.46 -8.34
N GLY A 257 -2.03 11.16 -8.60
CA GLY A 257 -1.39 10.52 -9.75
C GLY A 257 0.10 10.22 -9.60
N PRO A 258 0.79 9.97 -10.72
CA PRO A 258 2.23 9.74 -10.80
C PRO A 258 3.11 10.83 -10.19
N LEU A 259 2.68 12.10 -10.19
CA LEU A 259 3.40 13.18 -9.49
C LEU A 259 3.37 12.94 -7.97
N GLY A 260 2.21 12.59 -7.42
CA GLY A 260 2.09 12.13 -6.04
C GLY A 260 2.89 10.87 -5.75
N LEU A 261 2.89 9.90 -6.67
CA LEU A 261 3.67 8.66 -6.56
C LEU A 261 5.16 8.97 -6.40
N ILE A 262 5.78 9.70 -7.33
CA ILE A 262 7.23 9.94 -7.29
C ILE A 262 7.62 10.87 -6.11
N ARG A 263 6.84 11.93 -5.83
CA ARG A 263 7.04 12.76 -4.61
C ARG A 263 6.91 11.93 -3.32
N SER A 264 6.01 10.95 -3.27
CA SER A 264 5.85 10.06 -2.11
C SER A 264 6.99 9.05 -1.97
N LEU A 265 7.51 8.48 -3.06
CA LEU A 265 8.70 7.61 -3.03
C LEU A 265 9.95 8.38 -2.58
N LEU A 266 10.13 9.61 -3.08
CA LEU A 266 11.17 10.54 -2.64
C LEU A 266 11.04 10.84 -1.13
N GLY A 267 9.85 11.25 -0.67
CA GLY A 267 9.59 11.50 0.75
C GLY A 267 9.89 10.29 1.61
N GLN A 268 9.48 9.09 1.18
CA GLN A 268 9.76 7.84 1.88
C GLN A 268 11.26 7.53 1.99
N LEU A 269 12.10 7.93 1.02
CA LEU A 269 13.56 7.81 1.11
C LEU A 269 14.16 8.88 2.03
N LEU A 270 13.76 10.15 1.89
CA LEU A 270 14.31 11.26 2.67
C LEU A 270 13.98 11.16 4.18
N HIS A 271 12.93 10.42 4.54
CA HIS A 271 12.60 10.09 5.94
C HIS A 271 13.27 8.82 6.48
N LYS A 272 14.14 8.14 5.71
CA LYS A 272 14.93 7.01 6.25
C LYS A 272 16.10 7.51 7.11
N SER A 273 16.43 6.72 8.11
CA SER A 273 17.52 6.93 9.05
C SER A 273 18.90 6.93 8.39
N ASP A 274 19.88 7.51 9.07
CA ASP A 274 21.23 7.76 8.51
C ASP A 274 22.04 6.47 8.25
N ASP A 275 21.62 5.32 8.79
CA ASP A 275 22.15 4.00 8.47
C ASP A 275 21.60 3.42 7.14
N VAL A 276 20.56 4.03 6.58
CA VAL A 276 19.92 3.67 5.30
C VAL A 276 20.29 4.69 4.22
N LEU A 277 20.17 5.99 4.52
CA LEU A 277 20.45 7.09 3.58
C LEU A 277 21.14 8.23 4.34
N PRO A 278 22.34 8.70 3.94
CA PRO A 278 23.10 9.74 4.64
C PRO A 278 22.32 11.03 4.94
N LEU A 279 22.77 11.80 5.93
CA LEU A 279 22.18 13.10 6.28
C LEU A 279 22.35 14.13 5.15
N ASP A 280 23.54 14.14 4.57
CA ASP A 280 23.96 15.00 3.46
C ASP A 280 23.99 14.20 2.15
N LEU A 281 23.41 14.75 1.09
CA LEU A 281 23.23 14.11 -0.20
C LEU A 281 24.08 14.77 -1.29
N HIS A 282 24.76 13.92 -2.06
CA HIS A 282 25.64 14.26 -3.18
C HIS A 282 24.96 14.07 -4.54
N LEU A 283 24.03 14.98 -4.80
CA LEU A 283 23.30 15.11 -6.07
C LEU A 283 24.02 16.05 -7.04
N ASP A 284 23.66 15.96 -8.31
CA ASP A 284 24.18 16.79 -9.39
C ASP A 284 23.63 18.23 -9.31
N ASN A 285 24.51 19.23 -9.46
CA ASN A 285 24.21 20.67 -9.44
C ASN A 285 23.22 21.04 -10.55
N GLU A 286 23.52 20.66 -11.79
CA GLU A 286 22.68 20.96 -12.95
C GLU A 286 21.35 20.21 -12.88
N LEU A 287 21.28 19.07 -12.17
CA LEU A 287 20.03 18.39 -11.87
C LEU A 287 19.20 19.17 -10.84
N LEU A 288 19.80 19.62 -9.74
CA LEU A 288 19.06 20.37 -8.70
C LEU A 288 18.61 21.76 -9.16
N ASP A 289 19.42 22.44 -9.98
CA ASP A 289 19.11 23.74 -10.55
C ASP A 289 18.06 23.68 -11.68
N ARG A 290 17.99 22.54 -12.42
CA ARG A 290 16.99 22.36 -13.50
C ARG A 290 15.67 21.76 -13.04
N ALA A 291 15.69 20.92 -12.00
CA ALA A 291 14.56 20.06 -11.65
C ALA A 291 13.30 20.85 -11.26
N ASP A 292 12.28 20.79 -12.12
CA ASP A 292 10.95 21.31 -11.78
C ASP A 292 10.29 20.34 -10.78
N PRO A 293 9.92 20.78 -9.55
CA PRO A 293 9.26 19.91 -8.58
C PRO A 293 7.86 19.44 -9.05
N GLU A 294 7.28 20.06 -10.08
CA GLU A 294 5.99 19.65 -10.68
C GLU A 294 6.16 18.68 -11.87
N ASP A 295 7.37 18.49 -12.40
CA ASP A 295 7.64 17.54 -13.48
C ASP A 295 7.98 16.13 -12.96
N VAL A 296 7.43 15.11 -13.62
CA VAL A 296 7.65 13.71 -13.22
C VAL A 296 9.02 13.18 -13.65
N PRO A 297 9.48 13.38 -14.89
CA PRO A 297 10.87 13.12 -15.31
C PRO A 297 11.94 13.70 -14.38
N ASP A 298 11.91 14.99 -14.07
CA ASP A 298 12.93 15.61 -13.21
C ASP A 298 12.96 14.96 -11.82
N LEU A 299 11.79 14.74 -11.20
CA LEU A 299 11.69 14.00 -9.94
C LEU A 299 12.15 12.54 -10.04
N CYS A 300 12.04 11.90 -11.21
CA CYS A 300 12.56 10.56 -11.46
C CYS A 300 14.10 10.53 -11.57
N GLU A 301 14.72 11.58 -12.10
CA GLU A 301 16.18 11.75 -12.10
C GLU A 301 16.69 12.00 -10.68
N VAL A 302 16.04 12.90 -9.93
CA VAL A 302 16.35 13.14 -8.51
C VAL A 302 16.17 11.87 -7.68
N PHE A 303 15.10 11.09 -7.92
CA PHE A 303 14.89 9.80 -7.24
C PHE A 303 16.02 8.80 -7.52
N ALA A 304 16.48 8.68 -8.77
CA ALA A 304 17.63 7.84 -9.10
C ALA A 304 18.94 8.35 -8.44
N GLY A 305 19.13 9.66 -8.38
CA GLY A 305 20.26 10.30 -7.69
C GLY A 305 20.26 10.06 -6.18
N VAL A 306 19.10 10.11 -5.51
CA VAL A 306 18.96 9.80 -4.07
C VAL A 306 19.12 8.29 -3.84
N PHE A 307 18.52 7.45 -4.70
CA PHE A 307 18.67 5.99 -4.64
C PHE A 307 20.13 5.54 -4.70
N SER A 308 20.96 6.21 -5.52
CA SER A 308 22.40 5.91 -5.66
C SER A 308 23.25 6.08 -4.38
N GLN A 309 22.64 6.61 -3.32
CA GLN A 309 23.29 6.92 -2.04
C GLN A 309 22.74 6.08 -0.89
N ILE A 310 21.78 5.19 -1.14
CA ILE A 310 21.32 4.20 -0.17
C ILE A 310 22.48 3.27 0.20
N ASN A 311 22.57 2.91 1.47
CA ASN A 311 23.55 1.96 1.99
C ASN A 311 23.48 0.61 1.23
N PRO A 312 24.55 0.16 0.54
CA PRO A 312 24.55 -1.07 -0.26
C PRO A 312 24.38 -2.39 0.51
N ALA A 313 24.40 -2.34 1.85
CA ALA A 313 24.03 -3.48 2.70
C ALA A 313 22.50 -3.66 2.84
N LYS A 314 21.69 -2.72 2.32
CA LYS A 314 20.23 -2.75 2.34
C LYS A 314 19.67 -3.16 0.97
N ILE A 315 18.48 -3.77 0.96
CA ILE A 315 17.73 -4.06 -0.28
C ILE A 315 16.49 -3.18 -0.34
N THR A 316 16.33 -2.39 -1.40
CA THR A 316 15.13 -1.57 -1.59
C THR A 316 14.01 -2.40 -2.22
N ILE A 317 12.85 -2.44 -1.59
CA ILE A 317 11.64 -3.06 -2.16
C ILE A 317 10.63 -1.94 -2.43
N CYS A 318 10.30 -1.73 -3.70
CA CYS A 318 9.33 -0.73 -4.15
C CYS A 318 8.02 -1.43 -4.55
N ILE A 319 6.94 -1.19 -3.80
CA ILE A 319 5.62 -1.79 -4.03
C ILE A 319 4.68 -0.71 -4.57
N LEU A 320 4.32 -0.81 -5.86
CA LEU A 320 3.41 0.10 -6.54
C LEU A 320 2.10 -0.63 -6.85
N ASP A 321 1.09 -0.37 -6.04
CA ASP A 321 -0.18 -1.10 -6.09
C ASP A 321 -1.21 -0.39 -6.98
N GLU A 322 -1.99 -1.16 -7.74
CA GLU A 322 -3.03 -0.69 -8.69
C GLU A 322 -2.55 0.34 -9.73
N ILE A 323 -1.36 0.16 -10.31
CA ILE A 323 -0.76 1.13 -11.26
C ILE A 323 -1.67 1.49 -12.45
N ALA A 324 -2.58 0.60 -12.85
CA ALA A 324 -3.56 0.83 -13.92
C ALA A 324 -4.54 1.99 -13.65
N GLU A 325 -4.70 2.41 -12.39
CA GLU A 325 -5.45 3.63 -12.02
C GLU A 325 -4.80 4.90 -12.60
N PHE A 326 -3.49 4.86 -12.83
CA PHE A 326 -2.71 5.96 -13.42
C PHE A 326 -2.37 5.73 -14.90
N GLU A 327 -2.61 4.54 -15.45
CA GLU A 327 -2.46 4.27 -16.88
C GLU A 327 -3.63 4.77 -17.72
N GLY A 328 -4.79 4.98 -17.08
CA GLY A 328 -5.86 5.73 -17.69
C GLY A 328 -5.32 7.07 -18.17
N GLU A 329 -5.96 7.61 -19.21
CA GLU A 329 -5.75 9.01 -19.50
C GLU A 329 -6.37 9.79 -18.30
N ARG A 330 -5.64 10.11 -17.22
CA ARG A 330 -5.86 11.25 -16.27
C ARG A 330 -4.68 12.25 -16.11
N ASP A 331 -4.88 13.57 -16.15
CA ASP A 331 -4.04 14.80 -16.03
C ASP A 331 -2.55 14.81 -16.50
N GLY A 332 -2.01 13.71 -16.99
CA GLY A 332 -0.59 13.47 -17.30
C GLY A 332 -0.25 11.98 -17.28
N TRP A 333 -1.00 11.26 -16.46
CA TRP A 333 -0.63 10.05 -15.76
C TRP A 333 -0.38 8.86 -16.68
N GLY A 334 -1.14 8.68 -17.76
CA GLY A 334 -0.92 7.54 -18.68
C GLY A 334 0.51 7.50 -19.24
N GLU A 335 1.11 8.67 -19.50
CA GLU A 335 2.50 8.78 -19.95
C GLU A 335 3.48 9.02 -18.80
N SER A 336 3.10 9.75 -17.74
CA SER A 336 3.96 9.90 -16.55
C SER A 336 4.17 8.57 -15.81
N MET A 337 3.16 7.72 -15.70
CA MET A 337 3.23 6.37 -15.14
C MET A 337 4.06 5.44 -16.04
N ARG A 338 3.93 5.58 -17.37
CA ARG A 338 4.81 4.91 -18.33
C ARG A 338 6.26 5.35 -18.13
N PHE A 339 6.51 6.63 -17.88
CA PHE A 339 7.84 7.17 -17.62
C PHE A 339 8.42 6.63 -16.31
N ILE A 340 7.69 6.72 -15.19
CA ILE A 340 8.09 6.15 -13.89
C ILE A 340 8.39 4.66 -14.04
N ALA A 341 7.53 3.89 -14.71
CA ALA A 341 7.75 2.45 -14.89
C ALA A 341 8.93 2.14 -15.83
N TYR A 342 9.17 2.98 -16.85
CA TYR A 342 10.38 2.89 -17.67
C TYR A 342 11.64 3.20 -16.87
N GLN A 343 11.64 4.24 -16.03
CA GLN A 343 12.79 4.60 -15.20
C GLN A 343 13.06 3.53 -14.14
N LEU A 344 12.04 2.99 -13.48
CA LEU A 344 12.19 1.89 -12.53
C LEU A 344 12.70 0.61 -13.21
N ARG A 345 12.28 0.32 -14.45
CA ARG A 345 12.89 -0.76 -15.26
C ARG A 345 14.33 -0.43 -15.66
N TRP A 346 14.64 0.82 -15.99
CA TRP A 346 16.01 1.25 -16.32
C TRP A 346 16.93 1.07 -15.11
N MET A 347 16.50 1.49 -13.92
CA MET A 347 17.22 1.29 -12.64
C MET A 347 17.40 -0.19 -12.28
N VAL A 348 16.49 -1.07 -12.70
CA VAL A 348 16.61 -2.51 -12.46
C VAL A 348 17.67 -3.18 -13.35
N HIS A 349 17.88 -2.73 -14.59
CA HIS A 349 18.77 -3.41 -15.55
C HIS A 349 20.07 -2.67 -15.90
N ASN A 350 20.15 -1.34 -15.71
CA ASN A 350 21.24 -0.49 -16.22
C ASN A 350 21.90 0.36 -15.13
N PHE A 351 21.51 0.17 -13.86
CA PHE A 351 22.08 0.93 -12.75
C PHE A 351 23.44 0.36 -12.36
N GLU A 352 24.50 1.14 -12.57
CA GLU A 352 25.90 0.70 -12.39
C GLU A 352 26.38 0.71 -10.92
N GLY A 353 25.55 1.19 -9.98
CA GLY A 353 25.86 1.22 -8.56
C GLY A 353 25.53 -0.08 -7.82
N PRO A 354 26.11 -0.30 -6.62
CA PRO A 354 25.93 -1.54 -5.84
C PRO A 354 24.58 -1.66 -5.11
N GLN A 355 23.68 -0.67 -5.22
CA GLN A 355 22.36 -0.70 -4.62
C GLN A 355 21.40 -1.62 -5.38
N MET A 356 20.67 -2.47 -4.65
CA MET A 356 19.73 -3.43 -5.24
C MET A 356 18.28 -2.98 -5.06
N ILE A 357 17.50 -3.02 -6.14
CA ILE A 357 16.08 -2.65 -6.14
C ILE A 357 15.19 -3.78 -6.67
N LYS A 358 14.18 -4.13 -5.89
CA LYS A 358 13.12 -5.07 -6.23
C LYS A 358 11.81 -4.32 -6.38
N VAL A 359 11.27 -4.27 -7.59
CA VAL A 359 10.04 -3.53 -7.90
C VAL A 359 8.89 -4.51 -8.12
N LEU A 360 7.82 -4.36 -7.35
CA LEU A 360 6.54 -5.04 -7.54
C LEU A 360 5.50 -4.02 -8.00
N MET A 361 5.00 -4.19 -9.21
CA MET A 361 3.83 -3.46 -9.72
C MET A 361 2.62 -4.41 -9.72
N THR A 362 1.44 -3.92 -9.34
CA THR A 362 0.19 -4.69 -9.45
C THR A 362 -0.87 -3.96 -10.26
N SER A 363 -1.78 -4.74 -10.85
CA SER A 363 -3.10 -4.28 -11.22
C SER A 363 -4.13 -5.35 -10.88
N GLY A 364 -5.27 -4.97 -10.31
CA GLY A 364 -6.41 -5.86 -10.18
C GLY A 364 -7.07 -6.15 -11.53
N ASN A 365 -6.78 -5.35 -12.56
CA ASN A 365 -7.13 -5.64 -13.95
C ASN A 365 -5.88 -6.12 -14.69
N LYS A 366 -5.87 -5.99 -16.02
CA LYS A 366 -4.66 -5.97 -16.82
C LYS A 366 -4.17 -4.53 -16.98
N SER A 367 -2.88 -4.31 -16.76
CA SER A 367 -2.18 -3.09 -17.16
C SER A 367 -2.19 -2.92 -18.69
N ALA A 368 -2.63 -1.76 -19.16
CA ALA A 368 -2.77 -1.41 -20.56
C ALA A 368 -1.55 -0.67 -21.12
N VAL A 369 -0.73 -0.02 -20.28
CA VAL A 369 0.38 0.84 -20.72
C VAL A 369 1.74 0.27 -20.30
N VAL A 370 1.93 -0.01 -19.01
CA VAL A 370 3.17 -0.56 -18.46
C VAL A 370 3.41 -2.00 -18.93
N SER A 371 2.37 -2.82 -19.07
CA SER A 371 2.45 -4.17 -19.63
C SER A 371 2.97 -4.19 -21.09
N ASN A 372 3.01 -3.05 -21.79
CA ASN A 372 3.63 -2.92 -23.13
C ASN A 372 5.12 -2.54 -23.12
N ILE A 373 5.70 -2.13 -21.98
CA ILE A 373 7.15 -1.79 -21.87
C ILE A 373 7.98 -2.86 -21.12
N LEU A 374 7.33 -3.88 -20.56
CA LEU A 374 7.97 -4.99 -19.84
C LEU A 374 8.12 -6.23 -20.73
N GLU A 375 9.05 -7.10 -20.38
CA GLU A 375 9.26 -8.39 -21.04
C GLU A 375 8.28 -9.46 -20.52
N GLN A 376 8.12 -10.56 -21.25
CA GLN A 376 7.13 -11.58 -20.87
C GLN A 376 7.51 -12.34 -19.60
N ASN A 377 8.80 -12.40 -19.25
CA ASN A 377 9.30 -13.09 -18.05
C ASN A 377 9.04 -12.30 -16.75
N ASP A 378 8.81 -10.99 -16.87
CA ASP A 378 8.54 -10.07 -15.76
C ASP A 378 7.03 -9.85 -15.54
N LYS A 379 6.20 -10.41 -16.41
CA LYS A 379 4.73 -10.39 -16.30
C LYS A 379 4.23 -11.67 -15.66
N ILE A 380 3.30 -11.51 -14.72
CA ILE A 380 2.63 -12.58 -14.02
C ILE A 380 1.14 -12.30 -14.10
N SER A 381 0.37 -13.27 -14.54
CA SER A 381 -1.08 -13.13 -14.67
C SER A 381 -1.79 -14.42 -14.26
N SER A 382 -2.99 -14.31 -13.73
CA SER A 382 -3.91 -15.44 -13.71
C SER A 382 -4.33 -15.81 -15.14
N MET A 383 -4.55 -17.11 -15.36
CA MET A 383 -5.35 -17.63 -16.47
C MET A 383 -6.79 -17.86 -15.99
#